data_AF-A0A2N3AW25-F1
#
_entry.id   AF-A0A2N3AW25-F1
#
_cell.length_a   1.000
_cell.length_b   1.000
_cell.length_c   1.000
_cell.angle_alpha   90.00
_cell.angle_beta   90.00
_cell.angle_gamma   90.00
#
_symmetry.space_group_name_H-M   'P 1'
#
loop_
_entity.id
_entity.type
_entity.pdbx_description
1 polymer ?
#
loop_
_entity_poly.entity_id
_entity_poly.type
_entity_poly.pdbx_seq_one_letter_code
_entity_poly.pdbx_strand_id
1 'polypeptide(L)'
;MLGRTANSLFWMFRYLERAENTARMLDAALRMALTRDVATAEAEWRSVVATLGLQAAYEAAHDGYDGLQVWNFVLRGASNPGNIRAMFGAVRSNARTARTNISSDVWEAVNDNWMKL
;
A
#
# COMPACT_ATOMS: atom_id res chain seq x y z
N MET A 1 -9.25 -28.71 0.34
CA MET A 1 -7.96 -28.01 0.59
C MET A 1 -7.54 -27.12 -0.59
N LEU A 2 -7.68 -27.55 -1.85
CA LEU A 2 -7.32 -26.76 -3.05
C LEU A 2 -7.88 -25.32 -3.08
N GLY A 3 -9.16 -25.12 -2.69
CA GLY A 3 -9.77 -23.78 -2.71
C GLY A 3 -9.11 -22.77 -1.77
N ARG A 4 -8.61 -23.20 -0.61
CA ARG A 4 -7.95 -22.30 0.35
C ARG A 4 -6.58 -21.86 -0.16
N THR A 5 -5.80 -22.78 -0.72
CA THR A 5 -4.50 -22.49 -1.31
C THR A 5 -4.64 -21.57 -2.52
N ALA A 6 -5.56 -21.88 -3.45
CA ALA A 6 -5.82 -21.06 -4.63
C ALA A 6 -6.23 -19.63 -4.24
N ASN A 7 -7.14 -19.49 -3.26
CA ASN A 7 -7.53 -18.19 -2.73
C ASN A 7 -6.33 -17.44 -2.12
N SER A 8 -5.49 -18.12 -1.35
CA SER A 8 -4.31 -17.51 -0.72
C SER A 8 -3.32 -17.00 -1.77
N LEU A 9 -3.00 -17.81 -2.78
CA LEU A 9 -2.11 -17.40 -3.87
C LEU A 9 -2.67 -16.21 -4.66
N PHE A 10 -3.95 -16.28 -5.03
CA PHE A 10 -4.63 -15.21 -5.76
C PHE A 10 -4.53 -13.87 -5.01
N TRP A 11 -4.96 -13.86 -3.75
CA TRP A 11 -4.93 -12.63 -2.95
C TRP A 11 -3.53 -12.17 -2.57
N MET A 12 -2.58 -13.09 -2.35
CA MET A 12 -1.18 -12.75 -2.10
C MET A 12 -0.62 -11.88 -3.24
N PHE A 13 -0.70 -12.36 -4.48
CA PHE A 13 -0.15 -11.62 -5.62
C PHE A 13 -0.97 -10.36 -5.93
N ARG A 14 -2.30 -10.39 -5.76
CA ARG A 14 -3.14 -9.20 -5.96
C ARG A 14 -2.82 -8.08 -4.96
N TYR A 15 -2.58 -8.42 -3.69
CA TYR A 15 -2.17 -7.43 -2.68
C TYR A 15 -0.75 -6.93 -2.93
N LEU A 16 0.17 -7.80 -3.38
CA LEU A 16 1.54 -7.39 -3.71
C LEU A 16 1.55 -6.37 -4.86
N GLU A 17 0.83 -6.68 -5.95
CA GLU A 17 0.67 -5.79 -7.10
C GLU A 17 0.05 -4.44 -6.70
N ARG A 18 -1.02 -4.48 -5.88
CA ARG A 18 -1.68 -3.26 -5.41
C ARG A 18 -0.76 -2.42 -4.52
N ALA A 19 -0.02 -3.05 -3.62
CA ALA A 19 0.94 -2.37 -2.76
C ALA A 19 2.06 -1.70 -3.57
N GLU A 20 2.60 -2.41 -4.55
CA GLU A 20 3.63 -1.88 -5.45
C GLU A 20 3.09 -0.69 -6.28
N ASN A 21 1.94 -0.82 -6.93
CA ASN A 21 1.36 0.27 -7.71
C ASN A 21 1.05 1.51 -6.85
N THR A 22 0.59 1.30 -5.61
CA THR A 22 0.34 2.38 -4.65
C THR A 22 1.67 3.06 -4.24
N ALA A 23 2.71 2.28 -3.96
CA ALA A 23 4.03 2.82 -3.62
C ALA A 23 4.65 3.63 -4.77
N ARG A 24 4.55 3.14 -6.01
CA ARG A 24 5.02 3.87 -7.20
C ARG A 24 4.28 5.20 -7.39
N MET A 25 2.97 5.23 -7.12
CA MET A 25 2.18 6.46 -7.19
C MET A 25 2.62 7.48 -6.13
N LEU A 26 2.88 7.03 -4.90
CA LEU A 26 3.43 7.89 -3.84
C LEU A 26 4.82 8.44 -4.21
N ASP A 27 5.72 7.59 -4.73
CA ASP A 27 7.07 8.03 -5.13
C ASP A 27 7.00 9.08 -6.26
N ALA A 28 6.11 8.88 -7.23
CA ALA A 28 5.89 9.85 -8.30
C ALA A 28 5.36 11.19 -7.76
N ALA A 29 4.36 11.16 -6.88
CA ALA A 29 3.84 12.38 -6.25
C ALA A 29 4.90 13.11 -5.43
N LEU A 30 5.74 12.39 -4.69
CA LEU A 30 6.83 13.00 -3.94
C LEU A 30 7.76 13.78 -4.85
N ARG A 31 8.23 13.15 -5.93
CA ARG A 31 9.15 13.78 -6.89
C ARG A 31 8.54 15.02 -7.51
N MET A 32 7.23 15.02 -7.78
CA MET A 32 6.52 16.16 -8.33
C MET A 32 6.30 17.27 -7.30
N ALA A 33 5.96 16.93 -6.05
CA ALA A 33 5.70 17.87 -4.98
C ALA A 33 6.97 18.64 -4.56
N LEU A 34 8.15 17.97 -4.59
CA LEU A 34 9.43 18.57 -4.19
C LEU A 34 9.89 19.73 -5.08
N THR A 35 9.36 19.86 -6.30
CA THR A 35 9.78 20.90 -7.26
C THR A 35 8.75 22.01 -7.44
N ARG A 36 7.67 21.99 -6.65
CA ARG A 36 6.51 22.88 -6.78
C ARG A 36 6.33 23.75 -5.54
N ASP A 37 5.60 24.85 -5.68
CA ASP A 37 5.15 25.64 -4.53
C ASP A 37 4.15 24.84 -3.68
N VAL A 38 3.92 25.29 -2.45
CA VAL A 38 3.11 24.57 -1.45
C VAL A 38 1.68 24.32 -1.94
N ALA A 39 1.03 25.30 -2.56
CA ALA A 39 -0.35 25.15 -3.00
C ALA A 39 -0.47 24.15 -4.14
N THR A 40 0.47 24.19 -5.09
CA THR A 40 0.50 23.21 -6.18
C THR A 40 0.85 21.81 -5.66
N ALA A 41 1.78 21.69 -4.71
CA ALA A 41 2.12 20.41 -4.08
C ALA A 41 0.91 19.80 -3.34
N GLU A 42 0.14 20.60 -2.61
CA GLU A 42 -1.08 20.15 -1.94
C GLU A 42 -2.13 19.61 -2.94
N ALA A 43 -2.29 20.29 -4.09
CA ALA A 43 -3.15 19.82 -5.16
C ALA A 43 -2.69 18.48 -5.77
N GLU A 44 -1.37 18.28 -5.92
CA GLU A 44 -0.81 16.99 -6.38
C GLU A 44 -1.09 15.85 -5.38
N TRP A 45 -0.91 16.10 -4.08
CA TRP A 45 -1.22 15.12 -3.04
C TRP A 45 -2.70 14.77 -2.98
N ARG A 46 -3.57 15.78 -3.13
CA ARG A 46 -5.02 15.57 -3.28
C ARG A 46 -5.35 14.69 -4.49
N SER A 47 -4.70 14.93 -5.62
CA SER A 47 -4.87 14.13 -6.84
C SER A 47 -4.51 12.66 -6.63
N VAL A 48 -3.43 12.37 -5.89
CA VAL A 48 -3.06 10.99 -5.55
C VAL A 48 -4.12 10.32 -4.69
N VAL A 49 -4.59 10.98 -3.63
CA VAL A 49 -5.63 10.42 -2.74
C VAL A 49 -6.93 10.15 -3.51
N ALA A 50 -7.32 11.07 -4.39
CA ALA A 50 -8.47 10.90 -5.28
C ALA A 50 -8.29 9.73 -6.25
N THR A 51 -7.12 9.59 -6.86
CA THR A 51 -6.78 8.51 -7.81
C THR A 51 -6.82 7.13 -7.15
N LEU A 52 -6.41 7.05 -5.88
CA LEU A 52 -6.51 5.82 -5.07
C LEU A 52 -7.95 5.51 -4.62
N GLY A 53 -8.90 6.42 -4.87
CA GLY A 53 -10.29 6.29 -4.42
C GLY A 53 -10.44 6.43 -2.90
N LEU A 54 -9.52 7.14 -2.24
CA LEU A 54 -9.47 7.24 -0.77
C LEU A 54 -9.93 8.61 -0.24
N GLN A 55 -10.40 9.50 -1.10
CA GLN A 55 -10.70 10.89 -0.75
C GLN A 55 -11.66 11.03 0.44
N ALA A 56 -12.81 10.35 0.40
CA ALA A 56 -13.78 10.41 1.50
C ALA A 56 -13.21 9.87 2.83
N ALA A 57 -12.42 8.79 2.77
CA ALA A 57 -11.81 8.20 3.97
C ALA A 57 -10.69 9.10 4.54
N TYR A 58 -9.96 9.79 3.68
CA TYR A 58 -8.91 10.72 4.07
C TYR A 58 -9.50 12.00 4.69
N GLU A 59 -10.44 12.65 4.01
CA GLU A 59 -11.10 13.88 4.47
C GLU A 59 -11.92 13.68 5.76
N ALA A 60 -12.33 12.43 6.07
CA ALA A 60 -12.96 12.10 7.35
C ALA A 60 -11.98 12.07 8.54
N ALA A 61 -10.67 11.96 8.29
CA ALA A 61 -9.65 11.79 9.32
C ALA A 61 -8.59 12.91 9.35
N HIS A 62 -8.52 13.73 8.31
CA HIS A 62 -7.47 14.73 8.11
C HIS A 62 -8.03 16.01 7.48
N ASP A 63 -7.46 17.14 7.89
CA ASP A 63 -7.72 18.45 7.29
C ASP A 63 -6.58 18.82 6.33
N GLY A 64 -6.92 19.22 5.10
CA GLY A 64 -5.94 19.59 4.07
C GLY A 64 -5.12 18.40 3.53
N TYR A 65 -4.29 18.67 2.54
CA TYR A 65 -3.51 17.64 1.82
C TYR A 65 -2.00 17.85 1.96
N ASP A 66 -1.53 17.94 3.20
CA ASP A 66 -0.09 17.94 3.47
C ASP A 66 0.56 16.62 3.01
N GLY A 67 1.73 16.72 2.38
CA GLY A 67 2.40 15.56 1.81
C GLY A 67 2.76 14.50 2.83
N LEU A 68 3.20 14.91 4.04
CA LEU A 68 3.56 13.96 5.09
C LEU A 68 2.32 13.25 5.65
N GLN A 69 1.20 13.97 5.79
CA GLN A 69 -0.08 13.38 6.20
C GLN A 69 -0.58 12.35 5.19
N VAL A 70 -0.66 12.72 3.91
CA VAL A 70 -1.08 11.82 2.82
C VAL A 70 -0.18 10.60 2.75
N TRP A 71 1.14 10.80 2.80
CA TRP A 71 2.11 9.72 2.81
C TRP A 71 1.87 8.73 3.94
N ASN A 72 1.73 9.23 5.17
CA ASN A 72 1.54 8.38 6.34
C ASN A 72 0.20 7.64 6.29
N PHE A 73 -0.87 8.29 5.81
CA PHE A 73 -2.18 7.68 5.63
C PHE A 73 -2.14 6.53 4.63
N VAL A 74 -1.50 6.71 3.47
CA VAL A 74 -1.42 5.66 2.44
C VAL A 74 -0.45 4.54 2.84
N LEU A 75 0.66 4.84 3.52
CA LEU A 75 1.60 3.81 3.95
C LEU A 75 1.10 2.98 5.12
N ARG A 76 0.54 3.62 6.16
CA ARG A 76 0.27 2.97 7.46
C ARG A 76 -0.89 3.57 8.24
N GLY A 77 -1.74 4.40 7.63
CA GLY A 77 -2.86 5.05 8.31
C GLY A 77 -3.86 4.03 8.85
N ALA A 78 -4.16 4.08 10.16
CA ALA A 78 -5.10 3.17 10.78
C ALA A 78 -6.55 3.32 10.24
N SER A 79 -6.90 4.53 9.80
CA SER A 79 -8.18 4.84 9.12
C SER A 79 -8.23 4.33 7.67
N ASN A 80 -7.11 3.85 7.12
CA ASN A 80 -7.04 3.25 5.80
C ASN A 80 -6.72 1.75 5.90
N PRO A 81 -7.72 0.85 5.92
CA PRO A 81 -7.47 -0.60 5.96
C PRO A 81 -6.76 -1.13 4.70
N GLY A 82 -6.77 -0.36 3.61
CA GLY A 82 -6.05 -0.64 2.36
C GLY A 82 -4.65 -0.03 2.29
N ASN A 83 -4.07 0.42 3.42
CA ASN A 83 -2.72 0.96 3.44
C ASN A 83 -1.66 -0.08 3.08
N ILE A 84 -0.48 0.37 2.65
CA ILE A 84 0.60 -0.52 2.18
C ILE A 84 1.02 -1.53 3.26
N ARG A 85 1.18 -1.09 4.51
CA ARG A 85 1.53 -1.99 5.62
C ARG A 85 0.47 -3.09 5.82
N ALA A 86 -0.81 -2.76 5.81
CA ALA A 86 -1.89 -3.73 5.94
C ALA A 86 -1.90 -4.73 4.78
N MET A 87 -1.70 -4.26 3.54
CA MET A 87 -1.59 -5.14 2.37
C MET A 87 -0.40 -6.10 2.50
N PHE A 88 0.77 -5.64 2.92
CA PHE A 88 1.93 -6.53 3.16
C PHE A 88 1.67 -7.56 4.27
N GLY A 89 0.91 -7.19 5.31
CA GLY A 89 0.47 -8.12 6.35
C GLY A 89 -0.42 -9.24 5.78
N ALA A 90 -1.32 -8.89 4.86
CA ALA A 90 -2.15 -9.85 4.14
C ALA A 90 -1.32 -10.74 3.20
N VAL A 91 -0.34 -10.16 2.48
CA VAL A 91 0.61 -10.92 1.64
C VAL A 91 1.33 -11.99 2.47
N ARG A 92 1.92 -11.62 3.61
CA ARG A 92 2.63 -12.57 4.49
C ARG A 92 1.71 -13.68 5.03
N SER A 93 0.50 -13.32 5.43
CA SER A 93 -0.49 -14.27 5.95
C SER A 93 -0.93 -15.28 4.88
N ASN A 94 -1.14 -14.81 3.66
CA ASN A 94 -1.46 -15.66 2.52
C ASN A 94 -0.27 -16.53 2.09
N ALA A 95 0.94 -15.98 2.09
CA ALA A 95 2.17 -16.73 1.81
C ALA A 95 2.38 -17.87 2.82
N ARG A 96 2.10 -17.63 4.11
CA ARG A 96 2.18 -18.65 5.16
C ARG A 96 1.16 -19.76 4.94
N THR A 97 -0.05 -19.40 4.52
CA THR A 97 -1.12 -20.37 4.21
C THR A 97 -0.78 -21.21 2.99
N ALA A 98 -0.16 -20.60 1.97
CA ALA A 98 0.26 -21.26 0.73
C ALA A 98 1.72 -21.77 0.78
N ARG A 99 2.33 -21.94 1.96
CA ARG A 99 3.77 -22.18 2.12
C ARG A 99 4.30 -23.38 1.33
N THR A 100 3.50 -24.44 1.19
CA THR A 100 3.83 -25.65 0.44
C THR A 100 3.73 -25.50 -1.07
N ASN A 101 3.23 -24.35 -1.56
CA ASN A 101 2.92 -24.07 -2.96
C ASN A 101 3.73 -22.89 -3.52
N ILE A 102 4.65 -22.32 -2.74
CA ILE A 102 5.59 -21.28 -3.13
C ILE A 102 7.02 -21.77 -2.89
N SER A 103 7.98 -21.26 -3.65
CA SER A 103 9.40 -21.54 -3.40
C SER A 103 9.85 -20.94 -2.07
N SER A 104 10.96 -21.46 -1.52
CA SER A 104 11.58 -20.87 -0.34
C SER A 104 12.01 -19.42 -0.59
N ASP A 105 12.56 -19.11 -1.76
CA ASP A 105 12.96 -17.75 -2.15
C ASP A 105 11.80 -16.74 -2.06
N VAL A 106 10.61 -17.13 -2.54
CA VAL A 106 9.41 -16.27 -2.48
C VAL A 106 8.98 -16.06 -1.03
N TRP A 107 9.01 -17.12 -0.21
CA TRP A 107 8.68 -17.01 1.21
C TRP A 107 9.65 -16.09 1.95
N GLU A 108 10.96 -16.27 1.75
CA GLU A 108 12.00 -15.46 2.38
C GLU A 108 11.89 -13.99 1.97
N ALA A 109 11.73 -13.72 0.68
CA ALA A 109 11.53 -12.36 0.19
C ALA A 109 10.32 -11.67 0.85
N VAL A 110 9.18 -12.34 0.96
CA VAL A 110 7.99 -11.77 1.61
C VAL A 110 8.22 -11.57 3.11
N ASN A 111 8.76 -12.59 3.79
CA ASN A 111 8.89 -12.58 5.24
C ASN A 111 9.95 -11.59 5.73
N ASP A 112 11.09 -11.49 5.06
CA ASP A 112 12.19 -10.60 5.43
C ASP A 112 11.82 -9.13 5.22
N ASN A 113 11.12 -8.82 4.11
CA ASN A 113 10.61 -7.47 3.88
C ASN A 113 9.57 -7.08 4.93
N TRP A 114 8.70 -8.01 5.35
CA TRP A 114 7.76 -7.75 6.45
C TRP A 114 8.47 -7.46 7.78
N MET A 115 9.54 -8.19 8.09
CA MET A 115 10.28 -7.99 9.35
C MET A 115 11.00 -6.63 9.42
N LYS A 116 11.25 -6.00 8.28
CA LYS A 116 11.89 -4.68 8.17
C LYS A 116 10.89 -3.51 8.18
N LEU A 117 9.58 -3.78 8.09
CA LEU A 117 8.48 -2.79 8.05
C LEU A 117 7.98 -2.38 9.43
#